data_AF-A0A1G6QUP3-F1
#
_entry.id   AF-A0A1G6QUP3-F1
#
_cell.length_a   1.000
_cell.length_b   1.000
_cell.length_c   1.000
_cell.angle_alpha   90.00
_cell.angle_beta   90.00
_cell.angle_gamma   90.00
#
_symmetry.space_group_name_H-M   'P 1'
#
loop_
_entity.id
_entity.type
_entity.pdbx_description
1 polymer ?
#
loop_
_entity_poly.entity_id
_entity_poly.type
_entity_poly.pdbx_seq_one_letter_code
_entity_poly.pdbx_strand_id
1 'polypeptide(L)'
;MTAAIDAVEGDPEGYPGLTAAEARRVADEVWSAALTRQESWSDEGDYTPLSAAFADLAEAGIVARMDFTCCQTCGHAEIADERPDEATWGYAFFHQQDSEGLEPGGSDLFLAFGTFRPVDGLDPDLVGRARDGDQDARQEVAELSDVRVATLIADTLRRHGLRVDWDGTARTRICVTGLDWRKRLPV
;
A
#
# COMPACT_ATOMS: atom_id res chain seq x y z
N MET A 1 35.37 -8.28 -12.04
CA MET A 1 34.26 -9.23 -12.22
C MET A 1 33.10 -8.42 -12.75
N THR A 2 32.86 -8.57 -14.05
CA THR A 2 31.95 -7.76 -14.86
C THR A 2 30.50 -8.13 -14.58
N ALA A 3 29.64 -7.15 -14.30
CA ALA A 3 28.20 -7.29 -14.46
C ALA A 3 27.77 -6.29 -15.53
N ALA A 4 27.26 -6.84 -16.63
CA ALA A 4 26.79 -6.13 -17.80
C ALA A 4 25.52 -5.34 -17.45
N ILE A 5 25.50 -4.06 -17.80
CA ILE A 5 24.26 -3.29 -17.94
C ILE A 5 23.76 -3.65 -19.34
N ASP A 6 22.64 -4.35 -19.40
CA ASP A 6 21.98 -4.65 -20.67
C ASP A 6 21.67 -3.33 -21.38
N ALA A 7 22.12 -3.25 -22.63
CA ALA A 7 21.83 -2.13 -23.50
C ALA A 7 20.34 -2.13 -23.82
N VAL A 8 19.66 -1.03 -23.53
CA VAL A 8 18.32 -0.79 -24.09
C VAL A 8 18.50 -0.63 -25.61
N GLU A 9 18.14 -1.67 -26.36
CA GLU A 9 18.05 -1.61 -27.81
C GLU A 9 16.90 -0.66 -28.19
N GLY A 10 17.23 0.42 -28.91
CA GLY A 10 16.31 1.48 -29.28
C GLY A 10 15.40 1.13 -30.47
N ASP A 11 14.19 1.68 -30.45
CA ASP A 11 13.22 1.67 -31.55
C ASP A 11 13.64 2.66 -32.66
N PRO A 12 13.61 2.26 -33.96
CA PRO A 12 14.07 3.05 -35.11
C PRO A 12 13.28 4.33 -35.50
N GLU A 13 12.32 4.82 -34.71
CA GLU A 13 11.63 6.09 -35.00
C GLU A 13 12.00 7.23 -34.03
N GLY A 14 13.12 7.90 -34.33
CA GLY A 14 13.17 9.37 -34.33
C GLY A 14 13.22 10.17 -33.02
N TYR A 15 13.37 9.56 -31.84
CA TYR A 15 13.76 10.30 -30.62
C TYR A 15 15.25 10.08 -30.33
N PRO A 16 16.10 11.12 -30.27
CA PRO A 16 17.45 10.96 -29.76
C PRO A 16 17.34 10.62 -28.27
N GLY A 17 17.49 9.34 -27.95
CA GLY A 17 17.55 8.87 -26.57
C GLY A 17 18.73 9.50 -25.83
N LEU A 18 18.58 9.69 -24.53
CA LEU A 18 19.66 10.19 -23.67
C LEU A 18 20.84 9.21 -23.71
N THR A 19 22.06 9.74 -23.80
CA THR A 19 23.26 8.92 -23.56
C THR A 19 23.34 8.50 -22.09
N ALA A 20 24.07 7.42 -21.79
CA ALA A 20 24.28 6.97 -20.42
C ALA A 20 24.92 8.07 -19.52
N ALA A 21 25.77 8.93 -20.09
CA ALA A 21 26.38 10.04 -19.38
C ALA A 21 25.36 11.15 -19.06
N GLU A 22 24.48 11.47 -20.00
CA GLU A 22 23.40 12.44 -19.79
C GLU A 22 22.39 11.92 -18.76
N ALA A 23 22.00 10.65 -18.87
CA ALA A 23 21.12 10.00 -17.89
C ALA A 23 21.73 9.99 -16.48
N ARG A 24 23.04 9.70 -16.35
CA ARG A 24 23.76 9.76 -15.07
C ARG A 24 23.74 11.17 -14.49
N ARG A 25 24.08 12.18 -15.29
CA ARG A 25 24.13 13.57 -14.85
C ARG A 25 22.76 14.03 -14.32
N VAL A 26 21.69 13.76 -15.05
CA VAL A 26 20.33 14.10 -14.62
C VAL A 26 19.96 13.37 -13.33
N ALA A 27 20.29 12.08 -13.21
CA ALA A 27 20.04 11.32 -11.99
C ALA A 27 20.80 11.90 -10.77
N ASP A 28 22.07 12.24 -10.93
CA ASP A 28 22.90 12.82 -9.86
C ASP A 28 22.38 14.20 -9.43
N GLU A 29 21.94 15.03 -10.39
CA GLU A 29 21.31 16.33 -10.13
C GLU A 29 20.01 16.18 -9.33
N VAL A 30 19.12 15.27 -9.75
CA VAL A 30 17.86 14.98 -9.04
C VAL A 30 18.12 14.42 -7.64
N TRP A 31 19.06 13.50 -7.51
CA TRP A 31 19.44 12.90 -6.23
C TRP A 31 19.99 13.94 -5.26
N SER A 32 20.91 14.80 -5.72
CA SER A 32 21.50 15.86 -4.89
C SER A 32 20.45 16.88 -4.44
N ALA A 33 19.52 17.24 -5.32
CA ALA A 33 18.40 18.11 -4.97
C ALA A 33 17.47 17.47 -3.92
N ALA A 34 17.23 16.15 -4.02
CA ALA A 34 16.45 15.42 -3.03
C ALA A 34 17.16 15.38 -1.66
N LEU A 35 18.47 15.09 -1.62
CA LEU A 35 19.25 15.11 -0.38
C LEU A 35 19.23 16.50 0.28
N THR A 36 19.43 17.57 -0.50
CA THR A 36 19.36 18.96 0.00
C THR A 36 17.99 19.26 0.62
N ARG A 37 16.90 18.78 0.00
CA ARG A 37 15.55 18.94 0.57
C ARG A 37 15.43 18.21 1.91
N GLN A 38 15.99 17.01 2.04
CA GLN A 38 15.95 16.20 3.27
C GLN A 38 16.77 16.78 4.42
N GLU A 39 17.82 17.56 4.14
CA GLU A 39 18.59 18.28 5.16
C GLU A 39 17.74 19.32 5.89
N SER A 40 16.74 19.89 5.21
CA SER A 40 15.82 20.87 5.81
C SER A 40 14.75 20.26 6.73
N TRP A 41 14.59 18.93 6.72
CA TRP A 41 13.53 18.24 7.46
C TRP A 41 13.96 17.92 8.90
N SER A 42 13.20 18.40 9.88
CA SER A 42 13.42 18.08 11.30
C SER A 42 12.99 16.66 11.69
N ASP A 43 12.08 16.05 10.93
CA ASP A 43 11.53 14.70 11.15
C ASP A 43 11.07 14.08 9.80
N GLU A 44 10.52 12.86 9.83
CA GLU A 44 10.03 12.13 8.65
C GLU A 44 8.53 12.32 8.39
N GLY A 45 7.91 13.32 9.04
CA GLY A 45 6.49 13.62 8.88
C GLY A 45 5.61 12.42 9.17
N ASP A 46 4.60 12.22 8.32
CA ASP A 46 3.62 11.16 8.49
C ASP A 46 4.11 9.78 8.01
N TYR A 47 5.32 9.69 7.44
CA TYR A 47 5.93 8.39 7.09
C TYR A 47 6.12 7.53 8.35
N THR A 48 6.63 8.11 9.44
CA THR A 48 6.87 7.40 10.70
C THR A 48 5.58 6.83 11.32
N PRO A 49 4.52 7.62 11.59
CA PRO A 49 3.28 7.09 12.15
C PRO A 49 2.58 6.11 11.20
N LEU A 50 2.64 6.31 9.88
CA LEU A 50 2.08 5.33 8.94
C LEU A 50 2.84 4.00 9.00
N SER A 51 4.18 4.04 9.01
CA SER A 51 4.99 2.83 9.12
C SER A 51 4.75 2.10 10.44
N ALA A 52 4.59 2.83 11.55
CA ALA A 52 4.23 2.25 12.84
C ALA A 52 2.83 1.61 12.83
N ALA A 53 1.84 2.27 12.21
CA ALA A 53 0.50 1.70 12.04
C ALA A 53 0.52 0.40 11.24
N PHE A 54 1.32 0.31 10.17
CA PHE A 54 1.47 -0.92 9.39
C PHE A 54 2.14 -2.04 10.20
N ALA A 55 3.10 -1.71 11.08
CA ALA A 55 3.68 -2.68 12.00
C ALA A 55 2.65 -3.22 13.00
N ASP A 56 1.86 -2.34 13.63
CA ASP A 56 0.78 -2.76 14.55
C ASP A 56 -0.27 -3.64 13.87
N LEU A 57 -0.59 -3.36 12.60
CA LEU A 57 -1.51 -4.19 11.81
C LEU A 57 -0.91 -5.59 11.56
N ALA A 58 0.38 -5.68 11.28
CA ALA A 58 1.07 -6.95 11.15
C ALA A 58 1.00 -7.79 12.43
N GLU A 59 1.19 -7.16 13.60
CA GLU A 59 1.02 -7.81 14.90
C GLU A 59 -0.43 -8.27 15.16
N ALA A 60 -1.42 -7.58 14.57
CA ALA A 60 -2.84 -7.94 14.65
C ALA A 60 -3.29 -9.03 13.65
N GLY A 61 -2.34 -9.67 12.95
CA GLY A 61 -2.63 -10.73 11.98
C GLY A 61 -3.13 -10.22 10.64
N ILE A 62 -2.71 -9.02 10.23
CA ILE A 62 -2.99 -8.43 8.93
C ILE A 62 -1.71 -8.37 8.10
N VAL A 63 -1.72 -8.86 6.86
CA VAL A 63 -0.63 -8.56 5.93
C VAL A 63 -0.67 -7.07 5.59
N ALA A 64 0.26 -6.29 6.15
CA ALA A 64 0.38 -4.87 5.90
C ALA A 64 1.58 -4.61 4.98
N ARG A 65 1.36 -4.05 3.79
CA ARG A 65 2.43 -3.76 2.81
C ARG A 65 2.37 -2.34 2.28
N MET A 66 3.47 -1.62 2.41
CA MET A 66 3.63 -0.27 1.89
C MET A 66 4.29 -0.34 0.52
N ASP A 67 3.79 0.45 -0.44
CA ASP A 67 4.36 0.57 -1.79
C ASP A 67 4.51 -0.80 -2.50
N PHE A 68 3.45 -1.60 -2.43
CA PHE A 68 3.42 -3.00 -2.87
C PHE A 68 2.87 -3.14 -4.29
N THR A 69 3.68 -3.71 -5.19
CA THR A 69 3.40 -3.87 -6.62
C THR A 69 3.14 -2.54 -7.34
N CYS A 70 2.89 -2.60 -8.65
CA CYS A 70 2.68 -1.39 -9.45
C CYS A 70 1.26 -0.80 -9.31
N CYS A 71 0.22 -1.63 -9.17
CA CYS A 71 -1.18 -1.20 -9.20
C CYS A 71 -2.10 -2.10 -8.36
N GLN A 72 -3.34 -1.67 -8.14
CA GLN A 72 -4.32 -2.40 -7.34
C GLN A 72 -4.56 -3.84 -7.82
N THR A 73 -4.67 -4.05 -9.13
CA THR A 73 -4.93 -5.38 -9.70
C THR A 73 -3.78 -6.35 -9.41
N CYS A 74 -2.53 -5.91 -9.58
CA CYS A 74 -1.37 -6.71 -9.22
C CYS A 74 -1.34 -6.98 -7.71
N GLY A 75 -1.63 -5.95 -6.90
CA GLY A 75 -1.70 -6.08 -5.44
C GLY A 75 -2.67 -7.17 -5.00
N HIS A 76 -3.91 -7.19 -5.50
CA HIS A 76 -4.86 -8.26 -5.17
C HIS A 76 -4.46 -9.64 -5.68
N ALA A 77 -3.74 -9.72 -6.80
CA ALA A 77 -3.26 -10.99 -7.33
C ALA A 77 -2.12 -11.59 -6.49
N GLU A 78 -1.29 -10.75 -5.87
CA GLU A 78 -0.04 -11.17 -5.21
C GLU A 78 -0.12 -11.14 -3.68
N ILE A 79 -1.02 -10.35 -3.06
CA ILE A 79 -1.04 -10.15 -1.59
C ILE A 79 -1.28 -11.44 -0.80
N ALA A 80 -1.92 -12.45 -1.40
CA ALA A 80 -2.12 -13.75 -0.78
C ALA A 80 -0.80 -14.51 -0.56
N ASP A 81 0.20 -14.29 -1.41
CA ASP A 81 1.52 -14.95 -1.30
C ASP A 81 2.36 -14.37 -0.15
N GLU A 82 2.02 -13.16 0.31
CA GLU A 82 2.65 -12.50 1.46
C GLU A 82 2.12 -13.00 2.82
N ARG A 83 1.13 -13.90 2.81
CA ARG A 83 0.50 -14.44 4.01
C ARG A 83 1.46 -15.42 4.72
N PRO A 84 1.90 -15.11 5.95
CA PRO A 84 2.90 -15.96 6.62
C PRO A 84 2.33 -17.27 7.14
N ASP A 85 1.04 -17.28 7.53
CA ASP A 85 0.38 -18.45 8.11
C ASP A 85 -1.16 -18.35 8.05
N GLU A 86 -1.84 -19.41 8.50
CA GLU A 86 -3.30 -19.47 8.55
C GLU A 86 -3.95 -18.56 9.60
N ALA A 87 -3.19 -18.11 10.60
CA ALA A 87 -3.70 -17.20 11.63
C ALA A 87 -3.90 -15.77 11.07
N THR A 88 -3.07 -15.40 10.09
CA THR A 88 -3.22 -14.16 9.33
C THR A 88 -4.54 -14.18 8.56
N TRP A 89 -5.40 -13.20 8.83
CA TRP A 89 -6.82 -13.26 8.45
C TRP A 89 -7.24 -12.16 7.48
N GLY A 90 -6.48 -11.08 7.37
CA GLY A 90 -6.73 -10.02 6.41
C GLY A 90 -5.47 -9.35 5.90
N TYR A 91 -5.66 -8.34 5.07
CA TYR A 91 -4.57 -7.58 4.47
C TYR A 91 -4.93 -6.10 4.30
N ALA A 92 -3.89 -5.28 4.20
CA ALA A 92 -3.94 -3.86 3.86
C ALA A 92 -2.71 -3.49 3.03
N PHE A 93 -2.90 -2.77 1.93
CA PHE A 93 -1.78 -2.28 1.15
C PHE A 93 -2.09 -0.97 0.41
N PHE A 94 -1.04 -0.25 0.03
CA PHE A 94 -1.07 0.73 -1.05
C PHE A 94 0.02 0.37 -2.06
N HIS A 95 -0.16 0.75 -3.32
CA HIS A 95 0.74 0.39 -4.42
C HIS A 95 1.52 1.59 -4.95
N GLN A 96 2.45 1.36 -5.88
CA GLN A 96 3.31 2.43 -6.43
C GLN A 96 2.49 3.59 -7.00
N GLN A 97 1.46 3.33 -7.81
CA GLN A 97 0.61 4.40 -8.36
C GLN A 97 -0.12 5.23 -7.29
N ASP A 98 -0.40 4.70 -6.10
CA ASP A 98 -0.96 5.51 -5.01
C ASP A 98 0.11 6.40 -4.36
N SER A 99 1.37 5.94 -4.39
CA SER A 99 2.50 6.64 -3.75
C SER A 99 3.15 7.72 -4.63
N GLU A 100 2.95 7.66 -5.95
CA GLU A 100 3.54 8.59 -6.93
C GLU A 100 3.23 10.06 -6.65
N GLY A 101 2.06 10.35 -6.07
CA GLY A 101 1.62 11.71 -5.74
C GLY A 101 1.89 12.14 -4.30
N LEU A 102 2.61 11.33 -3.51
CA LEU A 102 2.89 11.66 -2.12
C LEU A 102 4.03 12.65 -2.01
N GLU A 103 3.75 13.81 -1.44
CA GLU A 103 4.71 14.89 -1.25
C GLU A 103 4.59 15.54 0.14
N PRO A 104 5.63 16.24 0.60
CA PRO A 104 5.52 17.06 1.78
C PRO A 104 4.46 18.16 1.59
N GLY A 105 3.70 18.47 2.63
CA GLY A 105 2.69 19.54 2.59
C GLY A 105 1.24 19.09 2.35
N GLY A 106 1.00 17.79 2.21
CA GLY A 106 -0.34 17.19 2.30
C GLY A 106 -0.82 16.54 1.00
N SER A 107 -0.75 15.22 0.95
CA SER A 107 -1.33 14.38 -0.11
C SER A 107 -2.34 13.39 0.46
N ASP A 108 -3.24 12.88 -0.37
CA ASP A 108 -4.15 11.80 0.01
C ASP A 108 -3.55 10.45 -0.40
N LEU A 109 -3.61 9.46 0.50
CA LEU A 109 -3.14 8.10 0.28
C LEU A 109 -4.29 7.12 0.45
N PHE A 110 -4.56 6.33 -0.58
CA PHE A 110 -5.61 5.32 -0.51
C PHE A 110 -5.02 3.96 -0.14
N LEU A 111 -5.75 3.16 0.64
CA LEU A 111 -5.37 1.81 1.05
C LEU A 111 -6.44 0.82 0.56
N ALA A 112 -6.00 -0.22 -0.13
CA ALA A 112 -6.80 -1.41 -0.41
C ALA A 112 -6.75 -2.36 0.79
N PHE A 113 -7.82 -3.12 1.01
CA PHE A 113 -7.95 -4.06 2.12
C PHE A 113 -8.81 -5.25 1.72
N GLY A 114 -8.80 -6.29 2.54
CA GLY A 114 -9.71 -7.42 2.44
C GLY A 114 -9.33 -8.55 3.39
N THR A 115 -10.05 -9.65 3.29
CA THR A 115 -9.88 -10.83 4.16
C THR A 115 -9.49 -12.09 3.39
N PHE A 116 -8.66 -12.94 4.00
CA PHE A 116 -8.31 -14.27 3.45
C PHE A 116 -9.31 -15.35 3.87
N ARG A 117 -10.03 -15.12 4.97
CA ARG A 117 -11.02 -16.02 5.53
C ARG A 117 -12.17 -15.23 6.15
N PRO A 118 -13.36 -15.83 6.28
CA PRO A 118 -14.45 -15.23 7.06
C PRO A 118 -13.99 -14.87 8.46
N VAL A 119 -14.39 -13.68 8.93
CA VAL A 119 -14.11 -13.26 10.31
C VAL A 119 -14.86 -14.12 11.31
N ASP A 120 -14.27 -14.27 12.50
CA ASP A 120 -14.90 -15.02 13.58
C ASP A 120 -16.13 -14.25 14.11
N GLY A 121 -17.16 -15.00 14.56
CA GLY A 121 -18.37 -14.43 15.15
C GLY A 121 -19.50 -14.08 14.19
N LEU A 122 -19.35 -14.38 12.89
CA LEU A 122 -20.47 -14.35 11.94
C LEU A 122 -21.50 -15.44 12.27
N ASP A 123 -22.74 -15.24 11.81
CA ASP A 123 -23.82 -16.22 11.94
C ASP A 123 -23.39 -17.57 11.33
N PRO A 124 -23.35 -18.67 12.11
CA PRO A 124 -22.98 -19.98 11.61
C PRO A 124 -23.83 -20.46 10.43
N ASP A 125 -25.11 -20.10 10.38
CA ASP A 125 -26.00 -20.51 9.29
C ASP A 125 -25.63 -19.77 7.99
N LEU A 126 -25.34 -18.47 8.09
CA LEU A 126 -24.85 -17.68 6.96
C LEU A 126 -23.53 -18.24 6.41
N VAL A 127 -22.58 -18.54 7.30
CA VAL A 127 -21.29 -19.14 6.93
C VAL A 127 -21.50 -20.55 6.33
N GLY A 128 -22.45 -21.32 6.86
CA GLY A 128 -22.84 -22.63 6.33
C GLY A 128 -23.33 -22.53 4.89
N ARG A 129 -24.31 -21.65 4.61
CA ARG A 129 -24.81 -21.43 3.25
C ARG A 129 -23.72 -20.98 2.28
N ALA A 130 -22.86 -20.05 2.72
CA ALA A 130 -21.75 -19.57 1.91
C ALA A 130 -20.79 -20.73 1.53
N ARG A 131 -20.50 -21.64 2.46
CA ARG A 131 -19.71 -22.85 2.19
C ARG A 131 -20.41 -23.79 1.22
N ASP A 132 -21.73 -23.95 1.35
CA ASP A 132 -22.54 -24.84 0.53
C ASP A 132 -22.79 -24.36 -0.91
N GLY A 133 -22.37 -23.14 -1.27
CA GLY A 133 -22.45 -22.66 -2.64
C GLY A 133 -23.32 -21.42 -2.87
N ASP A 134 -24.03 -20.95 -1.84
CA ASP A 134 -24.90 -19.79 -1.93
C ASP A 134 -24.06 -18.52 -2.19
N GLN A 135 -24.25 -17.92 -3.36
CA GLN A 135 -23.47 -16.76 -3.80
C GLN A 135 -23.84 -15.49 -3.04
N ASP A 136 -25.11 -15.32 -2.69
CA ASP A 136 -25.56 -14.16 -1.93
C ASP A 136 -24.98 -14.22 -0.51
N ALA A 137 -25.00 -15.41 0.11
CA ALA A 137 -24.37 -15.64 1.40
C ALA A 137 -22.84 -15.43 1.35
N ARG A 138 -22.17 -15.86 0.27
CA ARG A 138 -20.72 -15.60 0.08
C ARG A 138 -20.40 -14.12 0.01
N GLN A 139 -21.18 -13.37 -0.78
CA GLN A 139 -21.02 -11.93 -0.89
C GLN A 139 -21.23 -11.24 0.45
N GLU A 140 -22.27 -11.61 1.18
CA GLU A 140 -22.57 -11.06 2.50
C GLU A 140 -21.46 -11.35 3.52
N VAL A 141 -20.95 -12.59 3.55
CA VAL A 141 -19.81 -12.97 4.41
C VAL A 141 -18.56 -12.16 4.06
N ALA A 142 -18.26 -11.99 2.77
CA ALA A 142 -17.11 -11.20 2.33
C ALA A 142 -17.26 -9.73 2.74
N GLU A 143 -18.41 -9.09 2.46
CA GLU A 143 -18.66 -7.70 2.83
C GLU A 143 -18.56 -7.47 4.35
N LEU A 144 -19.14 -8.34 5.16
CA LEU A 144 -19.06 -8.25 6.62
C LEU A 144 -17.61 -8.42 7.13
N SER A 145 -16.87 -9.34 6.53
CA SER A 145 -15.47 -9.60 6.88
C SER A 145 -14.56 -8.44 6.47
N ASP A 146 -14.79 -7.88 5.30
CA ASP A 146 -13.99 -6.76 4.76
C ASP A 146 -14.27 -5.46 5.50
N VAL A 147 -15.53 -5.17 5.87
CA VAL A 147 -15.86 -4.04 6.75
C VAL A 147 -15.17 -4.18 8.11
N ARG A 148 -15.07 -5.41 8.64
CA ARG A 148 -14.42 -5.68 9.93
C ARG A 148 -12.92 -5.39 9.89
N VAL A 149 -12.21 -5.84 8.85
CA VAL A 149 -10.77 -5.52 8.71
C VAL A 149 -10.56 -4.04 8.42
N ALA A 150 -11.39 -3.42 7.57
CA ALA A 150 -11.30 -2.00 7.26
C ALA A 150 -11.49 -1.12 8.51
N THR A 151 -12.42 -1.50 9.38
CA THR A 151 -12.62 -0.82 10.67
C THR A 151 -11.36 -0.90 11.53
N LEU A 152 -10.74 -2.08 11.65
CA LEU A 152 -9.49 -2.25 12.39
C LEU A 152 -8.35 -1.39 11.81
N ILE A 153 -8.23 -1.35 10.49
CA ILE A 153 -7.23 -0.54 9.78
C ILE A 153 -7.46 0.95 10.08
N ALA A 154 -8.68 1.44 9.85
CA ALA A 154 -9.03 2.84 10.08
C ALA A 154 -8.80 3.27 11.53
N ASP A 155 -9.18 2.44 12.50
CA ASP A 155 -8.96 2.71 13.92
C ASP A 155 -7.47 2.70 14.28
N THR A 156 -6.69 1.78 13.71
CA THR A 156 -5.24 1.72 13.95
C THR A 156 -4.56 2.96 13.41
N LEU A 157 -4.86 3.37 12.17
CA LEU A 157 -4.34 4.61 11.58
C LEU A 157 -4.69 5.85 12.42
N ARG A 158 -5.94 5.96 12.89
CA ARG A 158 -6.38 7.06 13.76
C ARG A 158 -5.65 7.06 15.11
N ARG A 159 -5.36 5.90 15.70
CA ARG A 159 -4.55 5.80 16.93
C ARG A 159 -3.13 6.32 16.75
N HIS A 160 -2.57 6.17 15.55
CA HIS A 160 -1.27 6.75 15.16
C HIS A 160 -1.35 8.23 14.75
N GLY A 161 -2.50 8.88 14.94
CA GLY A 161 -2.69 10.31 14.69
C GLY A 161 -2.99 10.68 13.23
N LEU A 162 -3.17 9.69 12.36
CA LEU A 162 -3.48 9.92 10.95
C LEU A 162 -4.96 10.24 10.76
N ARG A 163 -5.26 11.16 9.83
CA ARG A 163 -6.64 11.48 9.44
C ARG A 163 -7.14 10.44 8.45
N VAL A 164 -8.31 9.88 8.71
CA VAL A 164 -8.89 8.82 7.88
C VAL A 164 -10.30 9.20 7.43
N ASP A 165 -10.49 9.23 6.10
CA ASP A 165 -11.78 9.32 5.43
C ASP A 165 -12.15 7.95 4.83
N TRP A 166 -13.28 7.41 5.28
CA TRP A 166 -13.82 6.12 4.83
C TRP A 166 -15.30 6.06 5.18
N ASP A 167 -16.13 5.57 4.25
CA ASP A 167 -17.59 5.58 4.37
C ASP A 167 -18.17 4.42 5.21
N GLY A 168 -17.30 3.54 5.73
CA GLY A 168 -17.71 2.39 6.52
C GLY A 168 -18.09 1.15 5.69
N THR A 169 -17.86 1.18 4.38
CA THR A 169 -18.24 0.08 3.48
C THR A 169 -17.04 -0.61 2.86
N ALA A 170 -17.19 -1.89 2.50
CA ALA A 170 -16.18 -2.64 1.75
C ALA A 170 -16.04 -2.18 0.28
N ARG A 171 -16.88 -1.24 -0.18
CA ARG A 171 -16.93 -0.79 -1.58
C ARG A 171 -15.98 0.37 -1.87
N THR A 172 -15.49 1.04 -0.82
CA THR A 172 -14.55 2.15 -0.95
C THR A 172 -13.25 1.82 -0.23
N ARG A 173 -12.15 2.32 -0.79
CA ARG A 173 -10.83 2.25 -0.16
C ARG A 173 -10.78 3.19 1.03
N ILE A 174 -9.91 2.87 1.99
CA ILE A 174 -9.61 3.79 3.10
C ILE A 174 -8.71 4.90 2.58
N CYS A 175 -9.09 6.17 2.77
CA CYS A 175 -8.27 7.32 2.40
C CYS A 175 -7.62 7.93 3.65
N VAL A 176 -6.30 8.04 3.67
CA VAL A 176 -5.55 8.82 4.65
C VAL A 176 -5.32 10.21 4.08
N THR A 177 -5.88 11.23 4.72
CA THR A 177 -6.00 12.57 4.12
C THR A 177 -4.97 13.58 4.64
N GLY A 178 -4.44 14.39 3.73
CA GLY A 178 -3.49 15.45 4.05
C GLY A 178 -2.23 14.94 4.75
N LEU A 179 -1.69 13.84 4.25
CA LEU A 179 -0.47 13.17 4.67
C LEU A 179 0.75 14.03 4.33
N ASP A 180 1.53 14.41 5.32
CA ASP A 180 2.80 15.11 5.10
C ASP A 180 3.93 14.10 4.86
N TRP A 181 4.07 13.66 3.60
CA TRP A 181 4.93 12.54 3.26
C TRP A 181 6.41 12.91 3.16
N ARG A 182 7.22 12.41 4.11
CA ARG A 182 8.65 12.70 4.21
C ARG A 182 9.50 11.44 4.48
N LYS A 183 9.56 10.53 3.49
CA LYS A 183 10.44 9.34 3.53
C LYS A 183 11.88 9.70 3.15
N ARG A 184 12.85 9.39 4.01
CA ARG A 184 14.27 9.65 3.74
C ARG A 184 14.83 8.70 2.68
N LEU A 185 15.76 9.21 1.87
CA LEU A 185 16.49 8.39 0.92
C LEU A 185 17.51 7.54 1.68
N PRO A 186 17.79 6.30 1.23
CA PRO A 186 18.88 5.53 1.79
C PRO A 186 20.21 6.25 1.52
N VAL A 187 21.06 6.33 2.55
CA VAL A 187 22.41 6.88 2.49
C VAL A 187 23.46 5.78 2.63
#